data_AF-A0A3D5H9H7-F1
#
_entry.id   AF-A0A3D5H9H7-F1
#
_cell.length_a   1.000
_cell.length_b   1.000
_cell.length_c   1.000
_cell.angle_alpha   90.00
_cell.angle_beta   90.00
_cell.angle_gamma   90.00
#
_symmetry.space_group_name_H-M   'P 1'
#
loop_
_entity.id
_entity.type
_entity.pdbx_description
1 polymer ?
#
loop_
_entity_poly.entity_id
_entity_poly.type
_entity_poly.pdbx_seq_one_letter_code
_entity_poly.pdbx_strand_id
1 'polypeptide(L)'
;MEAIVQHSSHDEQDRLVREYCKEVEALIALARSRTDATRIKDAHCHKFRQECKSKLIVNAAAKYLEQAIERKWGADGTDRAHDNH
;
A
#
# COMPACT_ATOMS: atom_id res chain seq x y z
N MET A 1 35.09 21.41 5.32
CA MET A 1 34.54 20.96 4.03
C MET A 1 33.89 19.61 4.27
N GLU A 2 32.65 19.47 3.83
CA GLU A 2 31.87 18.26 3.50
C GLU A 2 30.41 18.54 3.85
N ALA A 3 29.68 19.07 2.85
CA ALA A 3 28.25 19.27 2.92
C ALA A 3 27.57 17.91 2.73
N ILE A 4 26.78 17.51 3.72
CA ILE A 4 25.99 16.28 3.74
C ILE A 4 24.89 16.43 2.67
N VAL A 5 25.18 15.98 1.45
CA VAL A 5 24.20 15.91 0.36
C VAL A 5 23.77 14.45 0.25
N GLN A 6 22.67 14.06 0.92
CA GLN A 6 21.86 12.87 0.59
C GLN A 6 20.72 12.65 1.59
N HIS A 7 19.69 13.51 1.59
CA HIS A 7 18.43 13.19 2.29
C HIS A 7 17.18 13.47 1.46
N SER A 8 17.25 14.34 0.44
CA SER A 8 16.07 14.85 -0.26
C SER A 8 15.28 13.81 -1.06
N SER A 9 15.93 12.78 -1.62
CA SER A 9 15.25 11.80 -2.48
C SER A 9 14.43 10.77 -1.70
N HIS A 10 14.77 10.51 -0.43
CA HIS A 10 14.08 9.51 0.38
C HIS A 10 12.76 10.07 0.92
N ASP A 11 12.76 11.32 1.39
CA ASP A 11 11.55 12.01 1.86
C ASP A 11 10.53 12.22 0.74
N GLU A 12 10.99 12.53 -0.47
CA GLU A 12 10.10 12.72 -1.62
C GLU A 12 9.47 11.40 -2.10
N GLN A 13 10.25 10.31 -2.09
CA GLN A 13 9.72 8.98 -2.38
C GLN A 13 8.72 8.52 -1.33
N ASP A 14 9.00 8.71 -0.04
CA ASP A 14 8.08 8.33 1.05
C ASP A 14 6.77 9.13 0.95
N ARG A 15 6.87 10.42 0.62
CA ARG A 15 5.70 11.28 0.39
C ARG A 15 4.86 10.79 -0.80
N LEU A 16 5.47 10.53 -1.95
CA LEU A 16 4.76 10.05 -3.14
C LEU A 16 4.03 8.72 -2.87
N VAL A 17 4.67 7.82 -2.13
CA VAL A 17 4.07 6.54 -1.72
C VAL A 17 2.87 6.75 -0.82
N ARG A 18 2.97 7.66 0.16
CA ARG A 18 1.85 7.98 1.05
C ARG A 18 0.68 8.62 0.32
N GLU A 19 0.95 9.57 -0.58
CA GLU A 19 -0.09 10.22 -1.37
C GLU A 19 -0.80 9.21 -2.28
N TYR A 20 -0.01 8.36 -2.96
CA TYR A 20 -0.54 7.25 -3.75
C TYR A 20 -1.40 6.29 -2.91
N CYS A 21 -0.90 5.83 -1.76
CA CYS A 21 -1.64 4.92 -0.89
C CYS A 21 -2.94 5.54 -0.37
N LYS A 22 -2.94 6.84 -0.04
CA LYS A 22 -4.16 7.55 0.38
C LYS A 22 -5.21 7.61 -0.72
N GLU A 23 -4.80 7.88 -1.95
CA GLU A 23 -5.71 7.94 -3.10
C GLU A 23 -6.38 6.57 -3.32
N VAL A 24 -5.57 5.51 -3.36
CA VAL A 24 -6.09 4.15 -3.58
C VAL A 24 -6.92 3.68 -2.38
N GLU A 25 -6.54 4.03 -1.15
CA GLU A 25 -7.35 3.74 0.05
C GLU A 25 -8.72 4.44 -0.01
N ALA A 26 -8.80 5.68 -0.51
CA ALA A 26 -10.08 6.37 -0.70
C ALA A 26 -10.97 5.66 -1.74
N LEU A 27 -10.39 5.17 -2.84
CA LEU A 27 -11.11 4.36 -3.83
C LEU A 27 -11.60 3.04 -3.25
N ILE A 28 -10.75 2.36 -2.48
CA ILE A 28 -11.11 1.17 -1.70
C ILE A 28 -12.24 1.50 -0.71
N ALA A 29 -12.19 2.64 -0.02
CA ALA A 29 -13.25 3.08 0.88
C ALA A 29 -14.60 3.34 0.18
N LEU A 30 -14.59 3.64 -1.13
CA LEU A 30 -15.80 3.79 -1.95
C LEU A 30 -16.24 2.50 -2.66
N ALA A 31 -15.42 1.45 -2.66
CA ALA A 31 -15.75 0.22 -3.36
C ALA A 31 -16.96 -0.48 -2.74
N ARG A 32 -17.82 -1.06 -3.59
CA ARG A 32 -19.10 -1.67 -3.24
C ARG A 32 -18.97 -3.09 -2.70
N SER A 33 -17.85 -3.75 -2.99
CA SER A 33 -17.57 -5.12 -2.57
C SER A 33 -16.08 -5.31 -2.28
N ARG A 34 -15.75 -6.34 -1.49
CA ARG A 34 -14.36 -6.76 -1.25
C ARG A 34 -13.64 -7.12 -2.56
N THR A 35 -14.37 -7.73 -3.50
CA THR A 35 -13.84 -8.07 -4.83
C THR A 35 -13.49 -6.81 -5.61
N ASP A 36 -14.35 -5.79 -5.63
CA ASP A 36 -14.06 -4.52 -6.31
C ASP A 36 -12.87 -3.80 -5.67
N ALA A 37 -12.78 -3.80 -4.34
CA ALA A 37 -11.66 -3.22 -3.61
C ALA A 37 -10.32 -3.89 -3.96
N THR A 38 -10.33 -5.22 -4.08
CA THR A 38 -9.16 -5.99 -4.47
C THR A 38 -8.76 -5.69 -5.92
N ARG A 39 -9.74 -5.58 -6.83
CA ARG A 39 -9.47 -5.17 -8.23
C ARG A 39 -8.89 -3.76 -8.31
N ILE A 40 -9.38 -2.82 -7.50
CA ILE A 40 -8.83 -1.46 -7.42
C ILE A 40 -7.37 -1.49 -6.95
N LYS A 41 -7.07 -2.24 -5.88
CA LYS A 41 -5.69 -2.45 -5.39
C LYS A 41 -4.80 -2.97 -6.52
N ASP A 42 -5.16 -4.10 -7.14
CA ASP A 42 -4.31 -4.73 -8.14
C ASP A 42 -4.09 -3.84 -9.37
N ALA A 43 -5.14 -3.19 -9.86
CA ALA A 43 -5.03 -2.28 -11.00
C ALA A 43 -4.11 -1.10 -10.72
N HIS A 44 -4.22 -0.50 -9.54
CA HIS A 44 -3.37 0.64 -9.18
C HIS A 44 -1.94 0.17 -8.88
N CYS A 45 -1.75 -0.93 -8.14
CA CYS A 45 -0.41 -1.44 -7.84
C CYS A 45 0.35 -1.85 -9.10
N HIS A 46 -0.37 -2.35 -10.11
CA HIS A 46 0.22 -2.63 -11.42
C HIS A 46 0.73 -1.37 -12.12
N LYS A 47 -0.08 -0.29 -12.15
CA LYS A 47 0.36 1.01 -12.69
C LYS A 47 1.55 1.58 -11.92
N PHE A 48 1.46 1.58 -10.59
CA PHE A 48 2.53 2.08 -9.73
C PHE A 48 3.84 1.31 -9.89
N ARG A 49 3.78 0.01 -10.19
CA ARG A 49 4.96 -0.79 -10.53
C ARG A 49 5.62 -0.38 -11.85
N GLN A 50 4.85 0.12 -12.82
CA GLN A 50 5.40 0.61 -14.08
C GLN A 50 6.10 1.97 -13.91
N GLU A 51 5.60 2.79 -12.99
CA GLU A 51 6.13 4.14 -12.72
C GLU A 51 7.26 4.13 -11.67
N CYS A 52 7.17 3.27 -10.66
CA CYS A 52 8.14 3.15 -9.58
C CYS A 52 9.14 2.01 -9.85
N LYS A 53 10.43 2.36 -10.03
CA LYS A 53 11.51 1.38 -10.25
C LYS A 53 11.87 0.57 -8.99
N SER A 54 11.38 0.96 -7.81
CA SER A 54 11.71 0.31 -6.54
C SER A 54 10.68 -0.76 -6.17
N LYS A 55 11.08 -2.03 -6.26
CA LYS A 55 10.24 -3.18 -5.87
C LYS A 55 9.84 -3.16 -4.40
N LEU A 56 10.72 -2.64 -3.52
CA LEU A 56 10.47 -2.55 -2.09
C LEU A 56 9.26 -1.64 -1.80
N ILE A 57 9.24 -0.48 -2.45
CA ILE A 57 8.21 0.54 -2.32
C ILE A 57 6.86 0.00 -2.83
N VAL A 58 6.85 -0.63 -4.01
CA VAL A 58 5.64 -1.24 -4.59
C VAL A 58 5.07 -2.31 -3.67
N ASN A 59 5.92 -3.16 -3.08
CA ASN A 59 5.48 -4.18 -2.13
C ASN A 59 4.94 -3.59 -0.83
N ALA A 60 5.55 -2.54 -0.30
CA ALA A 60 5.08 -1.85 0.89
C ALA A 60 3.69 -1.22 0.66
N ALA A 61 3.50 -0.55 -0.48
CA ALA A 61 2.21 0.03 -0.87
C ALA A 61 1.12 -1.07 -1.04
N ALA A 62 1.46 -2.18 -1.70
CA ALA A 62 0.52 -3.29 -1.89
C ALA A 62 0.07 -3.90 -0.55
N LYS A 63 0.99 -4.13 0.39
CA LYS A 63 0.66 -4.62 1.74
C LYS A 63 -0.19 -3.63 2.53
N TYR A 64 0.11 -2.33 2.43
CA TYR A 64 -0.69 -1.30 3.10
C TYR A 64 -2.15 -1.30 2.61
N LEU A 65 -2.34 -1.38 1.30
CA LEU A 65 -3.68 -1.42 0.69
C LEU A 65 -4.42 -2.73 0.97
N GLU A 66 -3.71 -3.85 1.05
CA GLU A 66 -4.27 -5.12 1.49
C GLU A 66 -4.82 -5.02 2.92
N GLN A 67 -4.04 -4.45 3.85
CA GLN A 67 -4.52 -4.18 5.21
C GLN A 67 -5.70 -3.21 5.23
N ALA A 68 -5.78 -2.23 4.33
CA ALA A 68 -6.93 -1.33 4.24
C ALA A 68 -8.21 -2.09 3.82
N ILE A 69 -8.09 -3.03 2.87
CA ILE A 69 -9.18 -3.94 2.48
C ILE A 69 -9.56 -4.83 3.67
N GLU A 70 -8.58 -5.40 4.37
CA GLU A 70 -8.85 -6.22 5.56
C GLU A 70 -9.47 -5.43 6.70
N ARG A 71 -9.10 -4.16 6.92
CA ARG A 71 -9.74 -3.31 7.94
C ARG A 71 -11.21 -3.02 7.61
N LYS A 72 -11.53 -2.86 6.34
CA LYS A 72 -12.90 -2.54 5.89
C LYS A 72 -13.80 -3.76 5.71
N TRP A 73 -13.23 -4.92 5.36
CA TRP A 73 -13.97 -6.15 5.06
C TRP A 73 -13.53 -7.40 5.84
N GLY A 74 -12.61 -7.26 6.80
CA GLY A 74 -12.25 -8.29 7.77
C GLY A 74 -12.82 -7.92 9.16
N ALA A 75 -13.38 -8.84 9.94
CA ALA A 75 -13.36 -10.30 9.84
C ALA A 75 -14.77 -10.92 9.96
N ASP A 76 -15.12 -11.79 9.01
CA ASP A 76 -15.95 -12.98 9.26
C ASP A 76 -15.07 -14.19 8.89
N GLY A 77 -14.65 -14.97 9.90
CA GLY A 77 -13.85 -16.19 9.77
C GLY A 77 -12.35 -16.09 10.12
N THR A 78 -12.04 -16.28 11.41
CA THR A 78 -10.88 -17.02 11.98
C THR A 78 -9.68 -17.32 11.06
N ASP A 79 -8.44 -16.99 11.41
CA ASP A 79 -7.70 -17.75 12.42
C ASP A 79 -6.46 -16.97 12.88
N ARG A 80 -6.49 -16.47 14.13
CA ARG A 80 -5.26 -16.20 14.89
C ARG A 80 -4.75 -17.55 15.39
N ALA A 81 -4.11 -18.34 14.53
CA ALA A 81 -3.06 -19.25 14.98
C ALA A 81 -1.86 -18.40 15.38
N HIS A 82 -1.90 -17.84 16.59
CA HIS A 82 -0.67 -17.62 17.33
C HIS A 82 -0.22 -18.98 17.85
N ASP A 83 0.64 -19.63 17.08
CA ASP A 83 1.50 -20.70 17.55
C ASP A 83 2.83 -20.08 18.05
N ASN A 84 3.35 -20.60 19.17
CA ASN A 84 4.53 -20.23 19.98
C ASN A 84 4.29 -19.11 21.00
N HIS A 85 4.42 -19.33 22.32
CA HIS A 85 5.37 -20.17 23.07
C HIS A 85 4.76 -20.63 24.41
#